data_AF-A0A1V6EJ65-F1
#
_entry.id   AF-A0A1V6EJ65-F1
#
_cell.length_a   1.000
_cell.length_b   1.000
_cell.length_c   1.000
_cell.angle_alpha   90.00
_cell.angle_beta   90.00
_cell.angle_gamma   90.00
#
_symmetry.space_group_name_H-M   'P 1'
#
loop_
_entity.id
_entity.type
_entity.pdbx_description
1 polymer ?
#
loop_
_entity_poly.entity_id
_entity_poly.type
_entity_poly.pdbx_seq_one_letter_code
_entity_poly.pdbx_strand_id
1 'polypeptide(L)'
;MVNKRKTCMTIIAVLIVIVLIALFSVSCKKVQDPLAGFNITTFNGDIVIKRVDGKEPLNMPYRYSMALLAKRLVFRNEIAGINISSVKYEISDTGLRLYNYKGMLVEADSSAVNEVIDSIKYCKGVTTLSGIIADKEDCKIKFYEGCSAYMLVDNLRDYAIIPSTLSEHINKGLSDSEKVFSIMNPKTFGTVQFEIIGEYTTKNRQDALYLSFAGLSRAVAGVQRDAVDHIECMEIDVNEEKDLTDLTYFLSGLFADYNMLSQYKNRINELNEPYPYMFVNTAGMQPIVLTEETDLKKNIITVTRIDGQKYLEMSHVYADALVKGYYKYSEYIRDIVISTGIKGVSRENYPPYGLHVTADGVFERDWNDYCSEKGIKEPPYHQAITSVSEIKSNKKNCEIFFYGNYTNRDLVMQREEDYRVFGTTRGGHIKGYAIIPAPMYEAARKHKSTRYQNIELFAKDGYDHYRKLFVGFKVIGYYKLPEDSTDEYDVVYISYVGNNDKYEKEAYKNEYIESIVIETDCDADMDSLTRYLRKFFAPEDVAEEYKGSKNELGLEYEYCYTIQKNVD
;
A
#
# COMPACT_ATOMS: atom_id res chain seq x y z
N MET A 1 -19.39 36.91 -55.30
CA MET A 1 -18.58 35.74 -54.86
C MET A 1 -18.61 35.46 -53.35
N VAL A 2 -19.35 36.21 -52.52
CA VAL A 2 -19.37 36.03 -51.05
C VAL A 2 -20.42 35.00 -50.57
N ASN A 3 -21.56 34.86 -51.28
CA ASN A 3 -22.61 33.91 -50.87
C ASN A 3 -22.26 32.43 -51.09
N LYS A 4 -21.51 32.06 -52.13
CA LYS A 4 -21.14 30.65 -52.37
C LYS A 4 -20.25 30.06 -51.27
N ARG A 5 -19.37 30.86 -50.64
CA ARG A 5 -18.50 30.40 -49.53
C ARG A 5 -19.29 30.17 -48.24
N LYS A 6 -20.26 31.03 -47.92
CA LYS A 6 -21.16 30.81 -46.76
C LYS A 6 -22.01 29.56 -46.95
N THR A 7 -22.64 29.39 -48.12
CA THR A 7 -23.46 28.19 -48.40
C THR A 7 -22.62 26.91 -48.35
N CYS A 8 -21.38 26.92 -48.85
CA CYS A 8 -20.49 25.76 -48.81
C CYS A 8 -20.05 25.40 -47.37
N MET A 9 -19.77 26.40 -46.52
CA MET A 9 -19.46 26.18 -45.10
C MET A 9 -20.67 25.68 -44.30
N THR A 10 -21.88 26.17 -44.61
CA THR A 10 -23.12 25.67 -43.98
C THR A 10 -23.40 24.22 -44.39
N ILE A 11 -23.16 23.84 -45.64
CA ILE A 11 -23.31 22.45 -46.11
C ILE A 11 -22.29 21.52 -45.42
N ILE A 12 -21.04 21.95 -45.27
CA ILE A 12 -20.01 21.18 -44.56
C ILE A 12 -20.35 21.02 -43.07
N ALA A 13 -20.82 22.10 -42.41
CA ALA A 13 -21.24 22.03 -41.01
C ALA A 13 -22.43 21.08 -40.80
N VAL A 14 -23.42 21.09 -41.70
CA VAL A 14 -24.56 20.18 -41.65
C VAL A 14 -24.12 18.73 -41.89
N LEU A 15 -23.20 18.47 -42.81
CA LEU A 15 -22.63 17.14 -43.03
C LEU A 15 -21.85 16.62 -41.82
N ILE A 16 -21.07 17.47 -41.16
CA ILE A 16 -20.34 17.11 -39.92
C ILE A 16 -21.33 16.79 -38.80
N VAL A 17 -22.41 17.54 -38.66
CA VAL A 17 -23.46 17.28 -37.67
C VAL A 17 -24.20 15.97 -37.98
N ILE A 18 -24.50 15.68 -39.25
CA ILE A 18 -25.12 14.40 -39.64
C ILE A 18 -24.18 13.22 -39.37
N VAL A 19 -22.88 13.37 -39.64
CA VAL A 19 -21.86 12.34 -39.33
C VAL A 19 -21.70 12.15 -37.82
N LEU A 20 -21.71 13.23 -37.03
CA LEU A 20 -21.68 13.16 -35.57
C LEU A 20 -22.95 12.52 -35.00
N ILE A 21 -24.13 12.86 -35.53
CA ILE A 21 -25.40 12.22 -35.14
C ILE A 21 -25.40 10.75 -35.55
N ALA A 22 -24.86 10.39 -36.72
CA ALA A 22 -24.73 8.99 -37.14
C ALA A 22 -23.75 8.21 -36.25
N LEU A 23 -22.60 8.80 -35.88
CA LEU A 23 -21.64 8.22 -34.94
C LEU A 23 -22.24 8.07 -33.53
N PHE A 24 -22.97 9.08 -33.03
CA PHE A 24 -23.72 8.98 -31.78
C PHE A 24 -24.87 7.97 -31.87
N SER A 25 -25.53 7.84 -33.01
CA SER A 25 -26.60 6.85 -33.24
C SER A 25 -26.06 5.42 -33.34
N VAL A 26 -24.82 5.24 -33.81
CA VAL A 26 -24.11 3.95 -33.80
C VAL A 26 -23.62 3.63 -32.39
N SER A 27 -23.23 4.62 -31.58
CA SER A 27 -22.94 4.44 -30.14
C SER A 27 -24.18 4.24 -29.26
N CYS A 28 -25.38 4.63 -29.69
CA CYS A 28 -26.61 4.54 -28.88
C CYS A 28 -27.67 3.54 -29.38
N LYS A 29 -27.40 2.73 -30.43
CA LYS A 29 -28.29 1.64 -30.86
C LYS A 29 -27.74 0.27 -30.49
N LYS A 30 -27.85 -0.10 -29.21
CA LYS A 30 -27.88 -1.52 -28.78
C LYS A 30 -28.94 -1.73 -27.69
N VAL A 31 -30.20 -1.60 -28.08
CA VAL A 31 -31.41 -2.15 -27.43
C VAL A 31 -32.42 -2.28 -28.60
N GLN A 32 -32.98 -3.40 -29.04
CA GLN A 32 -33.13 -4.79 -28.61
C GLN A 32 -33.47 -5.59 -29.88
N ASP A 33 -32.98 -6.82 -30.00
CA ASP A 33 -33.63 -7.87 -30.80
C ASP A 33 -34.13 -8.93 -29.80
N PRO A 34 -35.45 -9.08 -29.59
CA PRO A 34 -35.99 -9.98 -28.59
C PRO A 34 -36.13 -11.39 -29.18
N LEU A 35 -35.01 -12.10 -29.38
CA LEU A 35 -34.87 -13.59 -29.44
C LEU A 35 -33.52 -14.11 -29.99
N ALA A 36 -32.43 -13.32 -29.94
CA ALA A 36 -31.09 -13.80 -30.29
C ALA A 36 -30.19 -13.87 -29.04
N GLY A 37 -29.47 -14.99 -28.89
CA GLY A 37 -28.87 -15.47 -27.64
C GLY A 37 -27.99 -14.49 -26.84
N PHE A 38 -28.06 -14.64 -25.52
CA PHE A 38 -27.12 -14.18 -24.48
C PHE A 38 -26.15 -13.06 -24.87
N ASN A 39 -26.46 -11.85 -24.39
CA ASN A 39 -25.62 -10.67 -24.49
C ASN A 39 -24.31 -10.84 -23.69
N ILE A 40 -23.23 -10.37 -24.29
CA ILE A 40 -21.82 -10.50 -23.93
C ILE A 40 -21.53 -9.78 -22.61
N THR A 41 -21.08 -10.49 -21.57
CA THR A 41 -20.55 -9.87 -20.34
C THR A 41 -19.07 -9.54 -20.51
N THR A 42 -18.76 -8.32 -20.96
CA THR A 42 -17.45 -7.71 -20.63
C THR A 42 -17.51 -7.35 -19.15
N PHE A 43 -16.57 -7.83 -18.33
CA PHE A 43 -16.45 -7.36 -16.96
C PHE A 43 -16.24 -5.84 -17.02
N ASN A 44 -17.19 -5.07 -16.50
CA ASN A 44 -17.11 -3.61 -16.51
C ASN A 44 -16.64 -3.17 -15.12
N GLY A 45 -15.35 -3.35 -14.86
CA GLY A 45 -14.79 -3.01 -13.54
C GLY A 45 -14.73 -1.51 -13.34
N ASP A 46 -15.20 -1.05 -12.18
CA ASP A 46 -15.11 0.36 -11.77
C ASP A 46 -13.68 0.79 -11.48
N ILE A 47 -12.81 -0.14 -11.12
CA ILE A 47 -11.41 0.10 -10.82
C ILE A 47 -10.55 -0.76 -11.75
N VAL A 48 -9.63 -0.11 -12.47
CA VAL A 48 -8.69 -0.78 -13.38
C VAL A 48 -7.27 -0.52 -12.91
N ILE A 49 -6.48 -1.58 -12.74
CA ILE A 49 -5.06 -1.47 -12.41
C ILE A 49 -4.23 -1.35 -13.69
N LYS A 50 -3.37 -0.34 -13.75
CA LYS A 50 -2.53 -0.01 -14.91
C LYS A 50 -1.08 0.21 -14.49
N ARG A 51 -0.17 0.21 -15.46
CA ARG A 51 1.21 0.63 -15.24
C ARG A 51 1.32 2.15 -15.19
N VAL A 52 2.13 2.66 -14.27
CA VAL A 52 2.43 4.09 -14.16
C VAL A 52 3.18 4.60 -15.41
N ASP A 53 3.98 3.76 -16.05
CA ASP A 53 4.69 4.10 -17.29
C ASP A 53 3.81 4.06 -18.55
N GLY A 54 2.52 3.75 -18.42
CA GLY A 54 1.54 3.73 -19.51
C GLY A 54 1.74 2.61 -20.54
N LYS A 55 2.66 1.68 -20.31
CA LYS A 55 2.87 0.55 -21.22
C LYS A 55 1.84 -0.54 -20.99
N GLU A 56 1.63 -1.34 -22.03
CA GLU A 56 0.80 -2.54 -22.02
C GLU A 56 1.61 -3.73 -22.57
N PRO A 57 1.34 -4.98 -22.14
CA PRO A 57 0.35 -5.35 -21.12
C PRO A 57 0.83 -5.02 -19.68
N LEU A 58 -0.09 -5.20 -18.71
CA LEU A 58 0.12 -4.90 -17.29
C LEU A 58 1.37 -5.56 -16.69
N ASN A 59 1.69 -6.80 -17.11
CA ASN A 59 2.88 -7.56 -16.68
C ASN A 59 3.19 -7.42 -15.19
N MET A 60 2.17 -7.60 -14.35
CA MET A 60 2.30 -7.41 -12.91
C MET A 60 2.68 -8.73 -12.21
N PRO A 61 3.61 -8.70 -11.22
CA PRO A 61 3.94 -9.88 -10.44
C PRO A 61 2.74 -10.45 -9.68
N TYR A 62 2.72 -11.79 -9.53
CA TYR A 62 1.65 -12.51 -8.84
C TYR A 62 1.36 -11.97 -7.43
N ARG A 63 2.40 -11.62 -6.66
CA ARG A 63 2.27 -11.11 -5.28
C ARG A 63 1.29 -9.94 -5.10
N TYR A 64 1.08 -9.10 -6.12
CA TYR A 64 0.09 -8.01 -6.05
C TYR A 64 -1.34 -8.54 -5.96
N SER A 65 -1.69 -9.51 -6.81
CA SER A 65 -3.00 -10.17 -6.73
C SER A 65 -3.18 -10.95 -5.44
N MET A 66 -2.11 -11.56 -4.91
CA MET A 66 -2.18 -12.27 -3.63
C MET A 66 -2.60 -11.34 -2.48
N ALA A 67 -2.06 -10.12 -2.45
CA ALA A 67 -2.40 -9.13 -1.43
C ALA A 67 -3.90 -8.77 -1.48
N LEU A 68 -4.46 -8.55 -2.68
CA LEU A 68 -5.88 -8.28 -2.89
C LEU A 68 -6.76 -9.48 -2.54
N LEU A 69 -6.46 -10.67 -3.10
CA LEU A 69 -7.25 -11.88 -2.91
C LEU A 69 -7.26 -12.34 -1.44
N ALA A 70 -6.16 -12.14 -0.70
CA ALA A 70 -6.10 -12.43 0.73
C ALA A 70 -7.03 -11.52 1.58
N LYS A 71 -7.39 -10.34 1.07
CA LYS A 71 -8.28 -9.37 1.72
C LYS A 71 -9.72 -9.41 1.18
N ARG A 72 -10.05 -10.29 0.24
CA ARG A 72 -11.39 -10.40 -0.37
C ARG A 72 -12.53 -10.53 0.66
N LEU A 73 -12.28 -11.25 1.77
CA LEU A 73 -13.29 -11.45 2.81
C LEU A 73 -13.48 -10.23 3.70
N VAL A 74 -12.42 -9.43 3.86
CA VAL A 74 -12.48 -8.16 4.60
C VAL A 74 -13.33 -7.17 3.81
N PHE A 75 -13.11 -7.09 2.49
CA PHE A 75 -13.81 -6.17 1.59
C PHE A 75 -15.01 -6.79 0.87
N ARG A 76 -15.66 -7.79 1.48
CA ARG A 76 -16.74 -8.55 0.82
C ARG A 76 -18.00 -7.73 0.54
N ASN A 77 -18.16 -6.60 1.24
CA ASN A 77 -19.32 -5.72 1.07
C ASN A 77 -19.02 -4.65 0.02
N GLU A 78 -17.76 -4.26 -0.11
CA GLU A 78 -17.25 -3.19 -0.97
C GLU A 78 -16.94 -3.71 -2.37
N ILE A 79 -16.42 -4.94 -2.49
CA ILE A 79 -16.08 -5.58 -3.77
C ILE A 79 -17.22 -6.48 -4.25
N ALA A 80 -17.79 -6.13 -5.40
CA ALA A 80 -18.81 -6.94 -6.09
C ALA A 80 -18.18 -8.06 -6.94
N GLY A 81 -17.01 -7.81 -7.52
CA GLY A 81 -16.32 -8.76 -8.38
C GLY A 81 -14.84 -8.43 -8.56
N ILE A 82 -14.04 -9.45 -8.91
CA ILE A 82 -12.61 -9.29 -9.22
C ILE A 82 -12.30 -10.05 -10.50
N ASN A 83 -11.85 -9.33 -11.53
CA ASN A 83 -11.39 -9.89 -12.80
C ASN A 83 -9.86 -9.81 -12.88
N ILE A 84 -9.22 -10.98 -12.82
CA ILE A 84 -7.77 -11.13 -12.99
C ILE A 84 -7.53 -12.17 -14.06
N SER A 85 -6.67 -11.83 -15.01
CA SER A 85 -6.15 -12.79 -15.97
C SER A 85 -4.62 -12.81 -15.95
N SER A 86 -4.07 -14.01 -16.13
CA SER A 86 -2.63 -14.18 -16.33
C SER A 86 -2.26 -14.00 -17.79
N VAL A 87 -0.98 -13.71 -18.05
CA VAL A 87 -0.39 -13.92 -19.37
C VAL A 87 -0.60 -15.36 -19.84
N LYS A 88 -0.49 -15.59 -21.16
CA LYS A 88 -0.54 -16.92 -21.75
C LYS A 88 0.75 -17.69 -21.45
N TYR A 89 0.62 -18.91 -20.96
CA TYR A 89 1.74 -19.82 -20.78
C TYR A 89 1.68 -20.92 -21.83
N GLU A 90 2.74 -21.04 -22.63
CA GLU A 90 2.87 -22.10 -23.61
C GLU A 90 2.80 -23.48 -22.94
N ILE A 91 2.00 -24.38 -23.53
CA ILE A 91 2.00 -25.80 -23.19
C ILE A 91 2.92 -26.51 -24.18
N SER A 92 4.08 -26.94 -23.69
CA SER A 92 5.07 -27.67 -24.48
C SER A 92 6.09 -28.36 -23.56
N ASP A 93 6.98 -29.16 -24.15
CA ASP A 93 8.05 -29.82 -23.40
C ASP A 93 9.00 -28.85 -22.69
N THR A 94 9.13 -27.62 -23.23
CA THR A 94 10.00 -26.57 -22.69
C THR A 94 9.26 -25.49 -21.89
N GLY A 95 7.92 -25.47 -21.99
CA GLY A 95 6.99 -24.60 -21.26
C GLY A 95 6.35 -25.29 -20.07
N LEU A 96 5.05 -25.03 -19.85
CA LEU A 96 4.24 -25.77 -18.89
C LEU A 96 3.83 -27.11 -19.50
N ARG A 97 3.71 -28.14 -18.67
CA ARG A 97 3.37 -29.49 -19.13
C ARG A 97 2.01 -29.93 -18.59
N LEU A 98 1.19 -30.45 -19.48
CA LEU A 98 -0.04 -31.15 -19.14
C LEU A 98 0.29 -32.59 -18.74
N TYR A 99 -0.13 -33.01 -17.54
CA TYR A 99 0.14 -34.32 -16.95
C TYR A 99 -1.13 -34.97 -16.40
N ASN A 100 -1.02 -36.27 -16.09
CA ASN A 100 -2.05 -37.06 -15.41
C ASN A 100 -3.42 -37.12 -16.11
N TYR A 101 -3.50 -36.77 -17.39
CA TYR A 101 -4.72 -36.84 -18.19
C TYR A 101 -5.02 -38.26 -18.72
N LYS A 102 -4.06 -39.19 -18.68
CA LYS A 102 -4.25 -40.53 -19.26
C LYS A 102 -5.37 -41.35 -18.62
N GLY A 103 -5.56 -41.22 -17.30
CA GLY A 103 -6.67 -41.88 -16.60
C GLY A 103 -8.03 -41.23 -16.86
N MET A 104 -8.02 -39.99 -17.35
CA MET A 104 -9.22 -39.20 -17.64
C MET A 104 -9.75 -39.44 -19.05
N LEU A 105 -8.87 -39.73 -20.01
CA LEU A 105 -9.21 -39.85 -21.43
C LEU A 105 -9.44 -41.32 -21.85
N VAL A 106 -10.41 -41.54 -22.72
CA VAL A 106 -10.61 -42.82 -23.41
C VAL A 106 -9.53 -42.97 -24.48
N GLU A 107 -8.86 -44.13 -24.53
CA GLU A 107 -7.80 -44.42 -25.51
C GLU A 107 -6.75 -43.29 -25.59
N ALA A 108 -6.21 -42.89 -24.44
CA ALA A 108 -5.33 -41.73 -24.30
C ALA A 108 -4.08 -41.73 -25.19
N ASP A 109 -3.63 -42.90 -25.65
CA ASP A 109 -2.46 -43.06 -26.54
C ASP A 109 -2.84 -43.10 -28.04
N SER A 110 -4.13 -42.93 -28.39
CA SER A 110 -4.59 -42.91 -29.79
C SER A 110 -4.11 -41.67 -30.54
N SER A 111 -3.98 -41.78 -31.87
CA SER A 111 -3.55 -40.66 -32.72
C SER A 111 -4.55 -39.49 -32.67
N ALA A 112 -5.84 -39.77 -32.53
CA ALA A 112 -6.89 -38.74 -32.44
C ALA A 112 -6.78 -37.93 -31.13
N VAL A 113 -6.56 -38.60 -29.99
CA VAL A 113 -6.37 -37.91 -28.70
C VAL A 113 -5.08 -37.10 -28.71
N ASN A 114 -3.98 -37.66 -29.25
CA ASN A 114 -2.72 -36.93 -29.36
C ASN A 114 -2.87 -35.66 -30.21
N GLU A 115 -3.60 -35.71 -31.33
CA GLU A 115 -3.86 -34.52 -32.16
C GLU A 115 -4.61 -33.42 -31.39
N VAL A 116 -5.60 -33.80 -30.57
CA VAL A 116 -6.32 -32.85 -29.70
C VAL A 116 -5.43 -32.28 -28.61
N ILE A 117 -4.62 -33.10 -27.94
CA ILE A 117 -3.68 -32.62 -26.92
C ILE A 117 -2.64 -31.67 -27.54
N ASP A 118 -2.10 -32.02 -28.71
CA ASP A 118 -1.13 -31.19 -29.44
C ASP A 118 -1.76 -29.89 -29.96
N SER A 119 -3.08 -29.83 -30.13
CA SER A 119 -3.80 -28.61 -30.52
C SER A 119 -3.88 -27.57 -29.40
N ILE A 120 -3.72 -28.00 -28.13
CA ILE A 120 -3.74 -27.12 -26.96
C ILE A 120 -2.39 -26.41 -26.86
N LYS A 121 -2.33 -25.15 -27.31
CA LYS A 121 -1.06 -24.41 -27.41
C LYS A 121 -0.65 -23.68 -26.13
N TYR A 122 -1.61 -23.31 -25.29
CA TYR A 122 -1.34 -22.56 -24.08
C TYR A 122 -2.40 -22.78 -23.01
N CYS A 123 -2.07 -22.42 -21.78
CA CYS A 123 -3.04 -22.19 -20.72
C CYS A 123 -3.02 -20.74 -20.22
N LYS A 124 -4.14 -20.35 -19.60
CA LYS A 124 -4.35 -19.01 -19.06
C LYS A 124 -5.16 -19.08 -17.77
N GLY A 125 -4.72 -18.36 -16.75
CA GLY A 125 -5.38 -18.27 -15.46
C GLY A 125 -6.41 -17.16 -15.49
N VAL A 126 -7.62 -17.44 -15.02
CA VAL A 126 -8.74 -16.49 -15.01
C VAL A 126 -9.53 -16.58 -13.71
N THR A 127 -10.06 -15.46 -13.24
CA THR A 127 -11.03 -15.43 -12.13
C THR A 127 -12.47 -15.28 -12.63
N THR A 128 -12.68 -14.82 -13.87
CA THR A 128 -14.01 -14.63 -14.47
C THR A 128 -14.06 -15.15 -15.91
N LEU A 129 -15.27 -15.32 -16.44
CA LEU A 129 -15.48 -15.71 -17.84
C LEU A 129 -15.02 -14.63 -18.83
N SER A 130 -14.94 -13.37 -18.40
CA SER A 130 -14.53 -12.26 -19.26
C SER A 130 -13.10 -12.45 -19.79
N GLY A 131 -12.21 -13.08 -19.00
CA GLY A 131 -10.86 -13.43 -19.45
C GLY A 131 -10.83 -14.49 -20.57
N ILE A 132 -11.85 -15.35 -20.64
CA ILE A 132 -12.02 -16.35 -21.72
C ILE A 132 -12.61 -15.68 -22.96
N ILE A 133 -13.67 -14.89 -22.75
CA ILE A 133 -14.39 -14.19 -23.83
C ILE A 133 -13.46 -13.21 -24.56
N ALA A 134 -12.64 -12.46 -23.81
CA ALA A 134 -11.65 -11.54 -24.36
C ALA A 134 -10.54 -12.25 -25.16
N ASP A 135 -10.28 -13.53 -24.87
CA ASP A 135 -9.22 -14.29 -25.53
C ASP A 135 -9.69 -15.10 -26.74
N LYS A 136 -10.94 -15.60 -26.74
CA LYS A 136 -11.46 -16.47 -27.82
C LYS A 136 -12.39 -15.81 -28.81
N GLU A 137 -12.97 -14.66 -28.50
CA GLU A 137 -14.01 -13.95 -29.28
C GLU A 137 -15.20 -14.87 -29.67
N ASP A 138 -16.44 -14.44 -29.44
CA ASP A 138 -17.65 -15.21 -29.79
C ASP A 138 -17.67 -16.68 -29.28
N CYS A 139 -17.05 -16.96 -28.13
CA CYS A 139 -17.04 -18.30 -27.54
C CYS A 139 -18.34 -18.61 -26.77
N LYS A 140 -18.78 -19.86 -26.81
CA LYS A 140 -19.87 -20.38 -25.97
C LYS A 140 -19.28 -21.23 -24.86
N ILE A 141 -19.65 -20.95 -23.62
CA ILE A 141 -19.17 -21.66 -22.43
C ILE A 141 -20.33 -22.43 -21.80
N LYS A 142 -20.10 -23.69 -21.46
CA LYS A 142 -21.07 -24.57 -20.81
C LYS A 142 -20.45 -25.18 -19.57
N PHE A 143 -21.09 -25.00 -18.42
CA PHE A 143 -20.72 -25.64 -17.17
C PHE A 143 -21.34 -27.04 -17.07
N TYR A 144 -20.64 -27.93 -16.36
CA TYR A 144 -21.19 -29.22 -15.96
C TYR A 144 -22.18 -29.05 -14.80
N GLU A 145 -22.95 -30.09 -14.50
CA GLU A 145 -23.98 -30.04 -13.48
C GLU A 145 -23.39 -29.67 -12.11
N GLY A 146 -24.05 -28.77 -11.38
CA GLY A 146 -23.57 -28.26 -10.08
C GLY A 146 -22.39 -27.29 -10.14
N CYS A 147 -21.82 -27.02 -11.31
CA CYS A 147 -20.68 -26.13 -11.49
C CYS A 147 -21.10 -24.70 -11.88
N SER A 148 -20.27 -23.70 -11.56
CA SER A 148 -20.51 -22.30 -11.93
C SER A 148 -19.22 -21.48 -12.07
N ALA A 149 -19.32 -20.29 -12.65
CA ALA A 149 -18.19 -19.38 -12.83
C ALA A 149 -17.53 -18.93 -11.52
N TYR A 150 -18.28 -18.90 -10.40
CA TYR A 150 -17.76 -18.50 -9.09
C TYR A 150 -16.62 -19.39 -8.59
N MET A 151 -16.55 -20.63 -9.08
CA MET A 151 -15.49 -21.58 -8.74
C MET A 151 -14.12 -21.11 -9.25
N LEU A 152 -14.04 -20.31 -10.31
CA LEU A 152 -12.77 -19.79 -10.84
C LEU A 152 -12.06 -18.81 -9.90
N VAL A 153 -12.80 -18.18 -8.98
CA VAL A 153 -12.27 -17.29 -7.93
C VAL A 153 -11.85 -18.06 -6.67
N ASP A 154 -12.21 -19.34 -6.57
CA ASP A 154 -11.86 -20.17 -5.41
C ASP A 154 -10.33 -20.33 -5.29
N ASN A 155 -9.88 -20.40 -4.04
CA ASN A 155 -8.48 -20.60 -3.68
C ASN A 155 -8.25 -21.90 -2.89
N LEU A 156 -9.31 -22.65 -2.56
CA LEU A 156 -9.24 -23.93 -1.85
C LEU A 156 -9.13 -25.11 -2.81
N ARG A 157 -9.75 -24.98 -3.99
CA ARG A 157 -9.72 -25.97 -5.07
C ARG A 157 -9.38 -25.27 -6.39
N ASP A 158 -8.91 -26.06 -7.33
CA ASP A 158 -8.42 -25.58 -8.61
C ASP A 158 -9.22 -26.20 -9.74
N TYR A 159 -9.63 -25.35 -10.68
CA TYR A 159 -10.66 -25.69 -11.65
C TYR A 159 -10.24 -25.34 -13.07
N ALA A 160 -10.79 -26.05 -14.04
CA ALA A 160 -10.49 -25.87 -15.45
C ALA A 160 -11.76 -25.79 -16.30
N ILE A 161 -11.72 -24.92 -17.30
CA ILE A 161 -12.61 -24.92 -18.46
C ILE A 161 -11.78 -25.28 -19.68
N ILE A 162 -12.17 -26.36 -20.35
CA ILE A 162 -11.42 -27.00 -21.44
C ILE A 162 -12.07 -26.73 -22.80
N PRO A 163 -11.36 -26.90 -23.93
CA PRO A 163 -12.01 -26.87 -25.23
C PRO A 163 -12.93 -28.09 -25.40
N SER A 164 -14.06 -27.92 -26.09
CA SER A 164 -15.02 -29.01 -26.31
C SER A 164 -14.42 -30.19 -27.09
N THR A 165 -13.41 -29.94 -27.93
CA THR A 165 -12.61 -30.97 -28.63
C THR A 165 -11.96 -31.97 -27.66
N LEU A 166 -11.46 -31.51 -26.50
CA LEU A 166 -10.90 -32.38 -25.47
C LEU A 166 -12.00 -33.13 -24.70
N SER A 167 -13.13 -32.47 -24.46
CA SER A 167 -14.26 -33.03 -23.72
C SER A 167 -14.83 -34.30 -24.35
N GLU A 168 -14.86 -34.36 -25.69
CA GLU A 168 -15.33 -35.52 -26.46
C GLU A 168 -14.56 -36.82 -26.15
N HIS A 169 -13.32 -36.70 -25.67
CA HIS A 169 -12.44 -37.83 -25.34
C HIS A 169 -12.43 -38.19 -23.84
N ILE A 170 -13.17 -37.47 -22.99
CA ILE A 170 -13.24 -37.78 -21.55
C ILE A 170 -14.05 -39.06 -21.34
N ASN A 171 -13.55 -39.94 -20.46
CA ASN A 171 -14.24 -41.16 -20.09
C ASN A 171 -15.54 -40.85 -19.32
N LYS A 172 -16.68 -41.13 -19.97
CA LYS A 172 -18.03 -40.89 -19.45
C LYS A 172 -18.37 -41.68 -18.18
N GLY A 173 -17.60 -42.73 -17.87
CA GLY A 173 -17.76 -43.53 -16.65
C GLY A 173 -17.13 -42.91 -15.39
N LEU A 174 -16.39 -41.82 -15.53
CA LEU A 174 -15.76 -41.12 -14.40
C LEU A 174 -16.75 -40.22 -13.67
N SER A 175 -16.67 -40.21 -12.35
CA SER A 175 -17.29 -39.16 -11.53
C SER A 175 -16.66 -37.80 -11.83
N ASP A 176 -17.35 -36.70 -11.53
CA ASP A 176 -16.83 -35.35 -11.80
C ASP A 176 -15.52 -35.08 -11.05
N SER A 177 -15.38 -35.59 -9.82
CA SER A 177 -14.15 -35.53 -9.03
C SER A 177 -12.96 -36.27 -9.63
N GLU A 178 -13.20 -37.20 -10.56
CA GLU A 178 -12.15 -37.95 -11.26
C GLU A 178 -11.76 -37.32 -12.60
N LYS A 179 -12.51 -36.30 -13.07
CA LYS A 179 -12.21 -35.56 -14.30
C LYS A 179 -11.18 -34.46 -14.02
N VAL A 180 -9.96 -34.91 -13.72
CA VAL A 180 -8.86 -34.06 -13.26
C VAL A 180 -7.62 -34.23 -14.14
N PHE A 181 -6.87 -33.15 -14.34
CA PHE A 181 -5.52 -33.19 -14.92
C PHE A 181 -4.56 -32.34 -14.08
N SER A 182 -3.26 -32.41 -14.37
CA SER A 182 -2.27 -31.59 -13.67
C SER A 182 -1.49 -30.71 -14.63
N ILE A 183 -1.15 -29.50 -14.18
CA ILE A 183 -0.17 -28.63 -14.84
C ILE A 183 1.10 -28.64 -14.00
N MET A 184 2.23 -28.91 -14.65
CA MET A 184 3.55 -28.89 -14.04
C MET A 184 4.42 -27.81 -14.70
N ASN A 185 5.09 -27.01 -13.88
CA ASN A 185 6.17 -26.15 -14.30
C ASN A 185 7.53 -26.81 -13.98
N PRO A 186 8.28 -27.32 -14.97
CA PRO A 186 9.56 -27.98 -14.73
C PRO A 186 10.64 -27.00 -14.22
N LYS A 187 10.51 -25.69 -14.48
CA LYS A 187 11.51 -24.69 -14.08
C LYS A 187 11.40 -24.30 -12.61
N THR A 188 10.19 -24.22 -12.09
CA THR A 188 9.93 -23.80 -10.69
C THR A 188 9.50 -24.95 -9.79
N PHE A 189 9.41 -26.16 -10.34
CA PHE A 189 8.91 -27.37 -9.67
C PHE A 189 7.50 -27.23 -9.10
N GLY A 190 6.69 -26.32 -9.65
CA GLY A 190 5.28 -26.20 -9.30
C GLY A 190 4.44 -27.29 -9.99
N THR A 191 3.51 -27.90 -9.25
CA THR A 191 2.54 -28.86 -9.81
C THR A 191 1.20 -28.66 -9.14
N VAL A 192 0.15 -28.49 -9.93
CA VAL A 192 -1.23 -28.27 -9.44
C VAL A 192 -2.19 -29.12 -10.24
N GLN A 193 -3.15 -29.73 -9.56
CA GLN A 193 -4.22 -30.52 -10.16
C GLN A 193 -5.48 -29.66 -10.34
N PHE A 194 -6.16 -29.80 -11.47
CA PHE A 194 -7.35 -29.03 -11.81
C PHE A 194 -8.52 -29.97 -12.11
N GLU A 195 -9.67 -29.72 -11.49
CA GLU A 195 -10.95 -30.37 -11.76
C GLU A 195 -11.68 -29.67 -12.91
N ILE A 196 -12.17 -30.44 -13.88
CA ILE A 196 -12.86 -29.87 -15.05
C ILE A 196 -14.30 -29.55 -14.69
N ILE A 197 -14.67 -28.27 -14.78
CA ILE A 197 -16.00 -27.76 -14.40
C ILE A 197 -16.85 -27.34 -15.60
N GLY A 198 -16.27 -27.35 -16.80
CA GLY A 198 -16.98 -26.96 -18.01
C GLY A 198 -16.12 -27.00 -19.26
N GLU A 199 -16.75 -26.65 -20.36
CA GLU A 199 -16.17 -26.64 -21.69
C GLU A 199 -16.52 -25.36 -22.47
N TYR A 200 -15.71 -25.01 -23.46
CA TYR A 200 -16.04 -23.95 -24.40
C TYR A 200 -15.92 -24.40 -25.86
N THR A 201 -16.72 -23.76 -26.71
CA THR A 201 -16.62 -23.88 -28.17
C THR A 201 -16.32 -22.52 -28.77
N THR A 202 -15.36 -22.47 -29.70
CA THR A 202 -14.99 -21.26 -30.45
C THR A 202 -14.82 -21.59 -31.94
N LYS A 203 -14.90 -20.56 -32.80
CA LYS A 203 -14.52 -20.66 -34.21
C LYS A 203 -13.01 -20.51 -34.42
N ASN A 204 -12.27 -20.11 -33.38
CA ASN A 204 -10.82 -19.96 -33.41
C ASN A 204 -10.14 -21.34 -33.46
N ARG A 205 -9.02 -21.45 -34.19
CA ARG A 205 -8.33 -22.72 -34.45
C ARG A 205 -7.38 -23.18 -33.36
N GLN A 206 -7.05 -22.33 -32.40
CA GLN A 206 -6.11 -22.68 -31.34
C GLN A 206 -6.86 -23.00 -30.07
N ASP A 207 -6.77 -24.24 -29.62
CA ASP A 207 -7.30 -24.66 -28.33
C ASP A 207 -6.38 -24.21 -27.20
N ALA A 208 -6.99 -23.95 -26.05
CA ALA A 208 -6.34 -23.48 -24.84
C ALA A 208 -7.05 -23.98 -23.59
N LEU A 209 -6.32 -24.10 -22.48
CA LEU A 209 -6.89 -24.40 -21.17
C LEU A 209 -7.11 -23.11 -20.38
N TYR A 210 -8.31 -22.90 -19.87
CA TYR A 210 -8.60 -21.82 -18.93
C TYR A 210 -8.68 -22.39 -17.53
N LEU A 211 -7.83 -21.89 -16.64
CA LEU A 211 -7.59 -22.44 -15.32
C LEU A 211 -8.01 -21.41 -14.27
N SER A 212 -8.41 -21.85 -13.07
CA SER A 212 -8.55 -20.95 -11.93
C SER A 212 -7.23 -20.19 -11.73
N PHE A 213 -7.32 -18.87 -11.65
CA PHE A 213 -6.13 -18.00 -11.61
C PHE A 213 -5.18 -18.42 -10.49
N ALA A 214 -5.69 -18.60 -9.27
CA ALA A 214 -4.87 -18.98 -8.11
C ALA A 214 -4.13 -20.32 -8.31
N GLY A 215 -4.77 -21.30 -8.96
CA GLY A 215 -4.18 -22.60 -9.25
C GLY A 215 -3.04 -22.50 -10.25
N LEU A 216 -3.25 -21.80 -11.37
CA LEU A 216 -2.19 -21.58 -12.35
C LEU A 216 -1.04 -20.77 -11.75
N SER A 217 -1.33 -19.71 -10.99
CA SER A 217 -0.29 -18.92 -10.33
C SER A 217 0.57 -19.76 -9.40
N ARG A 218 0.00 -20.71 -8.65
CA ARG A 218 0.77 -21.65 -7.82
C ARG A 218 1.62 -22.60 -8.65
N ALA A 219 1.08 -23.14 -9.75
CA ALA A 219 1.84 -23.99 -10.67
C ALA A 219 3.03 -23.25 -11.28
N VAL A 220 2.83 -21.99 -11.69
CA VAL A 220 3.89 -21.15 -12.26
C VAL A 220 4.92 -20.78 -11.22
N ALA A 221 4.50 -20.24 -10.07
CA ALA A 221 5.40 -19.76 -9.02
C ALA A 221 6.23 -20.88 -8.37
N GLY A 222 5.64 -22.08 -8.20
CA GLY A 222 6.30 -23.22 -7.57
C GLY A 222 6.98 -22.87 -6.25
N VAL A 223 8.24 -23.28 -6.08
CA VAL A 223 9.02 -23.01 -4.86
C VAL A 223 9.37 -21.53 -4.66
N GLN A 224 9.33 -20.72 -5.71
CA GLN A 224 9.67 -19.29 -5.66
C GLN A 224 8.56 -18.45 -5.02
N ARG A 225 7.34 -18.99 -4.91
CA ARG A 225 6.14 -18.37 -4.30
C ARG A 225 5.72 -17.03 -4.91
N ASP A 226 6.26 -16.68 -6.07
CA ASP A 226 5.90 -15.51 -6.87
C ASP A 226 6.22 -15.78 -8.33
N ALA A 227 5.58 -15.05 -9.23
CA ALA A 227 5.80 -15.12 -10.67
C ALA A 227 5.88 -13.71 -11.22
N VAL A 228 7.04 -13.36 -11.79
CA VAL A 228 7.28 -12.06 -12.44
C VAL A 228 6.52 -12.00 -13.76
N ASP A 229 6.07 -10.82 -14.17
CA ASP A 229 5.33 -10.58 -15.42
C ASP A 229 4.13 -11.52 -15.62
N HIS A 230 3.39 -11.78 -14.54
CA HIS A 230 2.37 -12.84 -14.53
C HIS A 230 0.97 -12.36 -14.92
N ILE A 231 0.57 -11.19 -14.44
CA ILE A 231 -0.79 -10.67 -14.54
C ILE A 231 -0.85 -9.74 -15.75
N GLU A 232 -1.74 -10.03 -16.70
CA GLU A 232 -1.97 -9.18 -17.87
C GLU A 232 -3.12 -8.17 -17.66
N CYS A 233 -4.05 -8.47 -16.76
CA CYS A 233 -5.22 -7.63 -16.46
C CYS A 233 -5.64 -7.82 -15.00
N MET A 234 -6.03 -6.73 -14.35
CA MET A 234 -6.64 -6.72 -13.03
C MET A 234 -7.65 -5.59 -12.94
N GLU A 235 -8.91 -5.95 -12.73
CA GLU A 235 -10.05 -5.05 -12.60
C GLU A 235 -10.87 -5.46 -11.37
N ILE A 236 -11.47 -4.48 -10.71
CA ILE A 236 -12.31 -4.65 -9.52
C ILE A 236 -13.62 -3.92 -9.80
N ASP A 237 -14.72 -4.63 -9.57
CA ASP A 237 -16.07 -4.11 -9.60
C ASP A 237 -16.51 -3.88 -8.16
N VAL A 238 -17.06 -2.70 -7.85
CA VAL A 238 -17.36 -2.30 -6.47
C VAL A 238 -18.85 -2.02 -6.28
N ASN A 239 -19.31 -2.17 -5.04
CA ASN A 239 -20.67 -1.76 -4.68
C ASN A 239 -20.65 -0.26 -4.37
N GLU A 240 -20.95 0.58 -5.39
CA GLU A 240 -20.96 2.05 -5.28
C GLU A 240 -21.87 2.59 -4.15
N GLU A 241 -22.85 1.81 -3.69
CA GLU A 241 -23.72 2.15 -2.55
C GLU A 241 -23.04 2.03 -1.17
N LYS A 242 -21.82 1.49 -1.10
CA LYS A 242 -21.07 1.30 0.15
C LYS A 242 -20.02 2.39 0.36
N ASP A 243 -19.62 2.55 1.61
CA ASP A 243 -18.45 3.35 1.93
C ASP A 243 -17.19 2.62 1.46
N LEU A 244 -16.51 3.20 0.46
CA LEU A 244 -15.31 2.64 -0.14
C LEU A 244 -14.02 3.16 0.50
N THR A 245 -14.11 3.94 1.58
CA THR A 245 -12.95 4.60 2.20
C THR A 245 -11.84 3.61 2.57
N ASP A 246 -12.16 2.55 3.30
CA ASP A 246 -11.18 1.53 3.71
C ASP A 246 -10.56 0.79 2.51
N LEU A 247 -11.35 0.57 1.46
CA LEU A 247 -10.86 -0.02 0.22
C LEU A 247 -9.88 0.92 -0.48
N THR A 248 -10.16 2.22 -0.54
CA THR A 248 -9.23 3.24 -1.07
C THR A 248 -7.92 3.23 -0.28
N TYR A 249 -7.99 3.22 1.06
CA TYR A 249 -6.79 3.15 1.91
C TYR A 249 -5.97 1.89 1.64
N PHE A 250 -6.63 0.75 1.52
CA PHE A 250 -5.96 -0.51 1.17
C PHE A 250 -5.29 -0.46 -0.21
N LEU A 251 -6.01 -0.01 -1.24
CA LEU A 251 -5.47 0.09 -2.60
C LEU A 251 -4.29 1.07 -2.66
N SER A 252 -4.36 2.21 -1.96
CA SER A 252 -3.29 3.20 -1.88
C SER A 252 -1.99 2.67 -1.26
N GLY A 253 -2.06 1.60 -0.46
CA GLY A 253 -0.89 0.90 0.08
C GLY A 253 -0.12 0.07 -0.96
N LEU A 254 -0.78 -0.32 -2.06
CA LEU A 254 -0.23 -1.20 -3.11
C LEU A 254 -0.04 -0.49 -4.45
N PHE A 255 -0.97 0.40 -4.79
CA PHE A 255 -1.11 1.04 -6.09
C PHE A 255 -1.17 2.57 -5.91
N ALA A 256 -0.59 3.31 -6.84
CA ALA A 256 -0.71 4.76 -6.83
C ALA A 256 -2.11 5.17 -7.29
N ASP A 257 -2.67 6.22 -6.70
CA ASP A 257 -3.90 6.81 -7.21
C ASP A 257 -3.60 7.60 -8.50
N TYR A 258 -4.26 7.25 -9.60
CA TYR A 258 -4.09 7.93 -10.88
C TYR A 258 -4.36 9.45 -10.80
N ASN A 259 -5.32 9.88 -9.98
CA ASN A 259 -5.69 11.28 -9.84
C ASN A 259 -4.66 12.09 -9.03
N MET A 260 -3.78 11.41 -8.28
CA MET A 260 -2.81 12.03 -7.38
C MET A 260 -1.40 11.42 -7.51
N LEU A 261 -1.00 11.01 -8.73
CA LEU A 261 0.27 10.29 -8.97
C LEU A 261 1.51 11.00 -8.42
N SER A 262 1.54 12.34 -8.44
CA SER A 262 2.68 13.13 -7.97
C SER A 262 3.02 12.87 -6.49
N GLN A 263 2.02 12.53 -5.67
CA GLN A 263 2.18 12.29 -4.23
C GLN A 263 2.94 10.98 -3.93
N TYR A 264 3.10 10.10 -4.92
CA TYR A 264 3.74 8.79 -4.79
C TYR A 264 5.22 8.77 -5.19
N LYS A 265 5.79 9.88 -5.67
CA LYS A 265 7.19 9.96 -6.12
C LYS A 265 8.18 9.53 -5.02
N ASN A 266 7.94 9.94 -3.78
CA ASN A 266 8.77 9.64 -2.63
C ASN A 266 8.09 8.64 -1.69
N ARG A 267 7.51 7.58 -2.27
CA ARG A 267 6.82 6.53 -1.50
C ARG A 267 7.24 5.13 -1.94
N ILE A 268 7.25 4.23 -0.97
CA ILE A 268 7.48 2.79 -1.15
C ILE A 268 6.20 2.05 -0.78
N ASN A 269 5.65 1.23 -1.66
CA ASN A 269 4.44 0.45 -1.40
C ASN A 269 4.66 -0.65 -0.33
N GLU A 270 3.59 -1.29 0.13
CA GLU A 270 3.65 -2.37 1.13
C GLU A 270 4.49 -3.60 0.72
N LEU A 271 4.76 -3.75 -0.58
CA LEU A 271 5.59 -4.81 -1.16
C LEU A 271 7.07 -4.43 -1.23
N ASN A 272 7.46 -3.32 -0.60
CA ASN A 272 8.83 -2.81 -0.51
C ASN A 272 9.42 -2.31 -1.83
N GLU A 273 8.57 -1.76 -2.70
CA GLU A 273 8.96 -1.25 -4.01
C GLU A 273 8.47 0.18 -4.19
N PRO A 274 9.06 0.98 -5.11
CA PRO A 274 8.37 2.15 -5.65
C PRO A 274 6.97 1.78 -6.16
N TYR A 275 6.17 2.73 -6.60
CA TYR A 275 4.84 2.43 -7.17
C TYR A 275 4.90 2.26 -8.70
N PRO A 276 5.09 1.04 -9.25
CA PRO A 276 5.07 0.79 -10.70
C PRO A 276 3.67 0.71 -11.29
N TYR A 277 2.65 0.53 -10.43
CA TYR A 277 1.26 0.34 -10.83
C TYR A 277 0.36 1.38 -10.15
N MET A 278 -0.72 1.73 -10.83
CA MET A 278 -1.74 2.68 -10.40
C MET A 278 -3.13 2.11 -10.54
N PHE A 279 -4.07 2.58 -9.74
CA PHE A 279 -5.49 2.29 -9.91
C PHE A 279 -6.20 3.51 -10.51
N VAL A 280 -7.04 3.27 -11.51
CA VAL A 280 -7.94 4.25 -12.11
C VAL A 280 -9.36 3.85 -11.72
N ASN A 281 -10.14 4.76 -11.13
CA ASN A 281 -11.50 4.45 -10.68
C ASN A 281 -12.56 5.33 -11.36
N THR A 282 -13.73 4.75 -11.62
CA THR A 282 -14.94 5.43 -12.10
C THR A 282 -16.07 5.48 -11.06
N ALA A 283 -15.93 4.77 -9.93
CA ALA A 283 -16.89 4.73 -8.82
C ALA A 283 -16.92 6.00 -7.94
N GLY A 284 -16.28 7.10 -8.38
CA GLY A 284 -16.26 8.37 -7.63
C GLY A 284 -15.50 8.31 -6.30
N MET A 285 -14.58 7.34 -6.14
CA MET A 285 -13.75 7.22 -4.94
C MET A 285 -12.89 8.47 -4.79
N GLN A 286 -12.95 9.10 -3.62
CA GLN A 286 -12.14 10.28 -3.34
C GLN A 286 -10.67 9.86 -3.14
N PRO A 287 -9.73 10.59 -3.76
CA PRO A 287 -8.32 10.31 -3.59
C PRO A 287 -7.87 10.58 -2.16
N ILE A 288 -6.91 9.80 -1.67
CA ILE A 288 -6.30 10.05 -0.37
C ILE A 288 -5.22 11.10 -0.54
N VAL A 289 -5.30 12.18 0.26
CA VAL A 289 -4.27 13.21 0.31
C VAL A 289 -3.15 12.73 1.23
N LEU A 290 -1.99 12.48 0.65
CA LEU A 290 -0.80 11.89 1.27
C LEU A 290 0.36 12.87 1.44
N THR A 291 0.36 13.98 0.72
CA THR A 291 1.39 15.03 0.84
C THR A 291 0.75 16.34 1.27
N GLU A 292 1.38 17.02 2.20
CA GLU A 292 1.02 18.39 2.57
C GLU A 292 1.38 19.35 1.44
N GLU A 293 0.49 20.28 1.12
CA GLU A 293 0.75 21.34 0.14
C GLU A 293 1.81 22.31 0.68
N THR A 294 2.92 22.45 -0.04
CA THR A 294 4.08 23.24 0.40
C THR A 294 3.95 24.74 0.13
N ASP A 295 3.04 25.14 -0.76
CA ASP A 295 3.00 26.50 -1.34
C ASP A 295 1.84 27.36 -0.79
N LEU A 296 1.18 26.89 0.28
CA LEU A 296 0.08 27.61 0.91
C LEU A 296 0.57 28.43 2.10
N LYS A 297 -0.02 29.62 2.24
CA LYS A 297 0.17 30.45 3.43
C LYS A 297 -0.27 29.71 4.69
N LYS A 298 0.52 29.85 5.74
CA LYS A 298 0.33 29.17 7.02
C LYS A 298 0.19 30.15 8.17
N ASN A 299 -0.39 29.69 9.27
CA ASN A 299 -0.17 30.33 10.56
C ASN A 299 0.85 29.51 11.35
N ILE A 300 1.78 30.19 12.01
CA ILE A 300 2.81 29.58 12.86
C ILE A 300 2.53 29.96 14.30
N ILE A 301 2.35 28.96 15.15
CA ILE A 301 2.22 29.12 16.59
C ILE A 301 3.53 28.67 17.24
N THR A 302 4.11 29.53 18.06
CA THR A 302 5.35 29.23 18.79
C THR A 302 5.11 29.34 20.29
N VAL A 303 5.54 28.34 21.04
CA VAL A 303 5.48 28.36 22.51
C VAL A 303 6.80 28.87 23.09
N THR A 304 6.70 29.81 24.01
CA THR A 304 7.82 30.47 24.69
C THR A 304 7.58 30.56 26.19
N ARG A 305 8.59 30.96 26.96
CA ARG A 305 8.42 31.21 28.40
C ARG A 305 7.88 32.61 28.67
N ILE A 306 6.98 32.71 29.64
CA ILE A 306 6.41 33.99 30.09
C ILE A 306 7.48 34.89 30.73
N ASP A 307 8.47 34.29 31.39
CA ASP A 307 9.58 35.02 32.02
C ASP A 307 10.62 35.57 31.03
N GLY A 308 10.44 35.33 29.72
CA GLY A 308 11.32 35.80 28.66
C GLY A 308 12.65 35.04 28.57
N GLN A 309 12.85 33.95 29.31
CA GLN A 309 14.03 33.10 29.13
C GLN A 309 14.03 32.44 27.75
N LYS A 310 15.24 32.35 27.17
CA LYS A 310 15.44 31.89 25.79
C LYS A 310 15.15 30.40 25.60
N TYR A 311 15.58 29.57 26.54
CA TYR A 311 15.40 28.11 26.45
C TYR A 311 14.08 27.74 27.07
N LEU A 312 13.30 26.89 26.40
CA LEU A 312 11.98 26.51 26.88
C LEU A 312 12.09 25.71 28.18
N GLU A 313 13.03 24.75 28.26
CA GLU A 313 13.25 23.86 29.42
C GLU A 313 11.93 23.27 29.97
N MET A 314 10.99 22.98 29.07
CA MET A 314 9.64 22.60 29.44
C MET A 314 9.57 21.12 29.81
N SER A 315 8.87 20.81 30.89
CA SER A 315 8.63 19.42 31.27
C SER A 315 7.89 18.64 30.18
N HIS A 316 8.31 17.39 29.95
CA HIS A 316 7.70 16.46 28.99
C HIS A 316 6.18 16.29 29.16
N VAL A 317 5.64 16.53 30.36
CA VAL A 317 4.20 16.43 30.64
C VAL A 317 3.35 17.34 29.76
N TYR A 318 3.89 18.48 29.31
CA TYR A 318 3.21 19.37 28.37
C TYR A 318 3.13 18.76 26.97
N ALA A 319 4.25 18.17 26.49
CA ALA A 319 4.29 17.47 25.22
C ALA A 319 3.37 16.23 25.22
N ASP A 320 3.39 15.45 26.30
CA ASP A 320 2.49 14.30 26.48
C ASP A 320 1.02 14.72 26.41
N ALA A 321 0.66 15.85 27.03
CA ALA A 321 -0.69 16.37 27.02
C ALA A 321 -1.15 16.82 25.62
N LEU A 322 -0.27 17.49 24.87
CA LEU A 322 -0.53 17.85 23.47
C LEU A 322 -0.75 16.59 22.65
N VAL A 323 0.23 15.69 22.60
CA VAL A 323 0.17 14.50 21.76
C VAL A 323 -1.04 13.62 22.10
N LYS A 324 -1.36 13.44 23.38
CA LYS A 324 -2.57 12.72 23.82
C LYS A 324 -3.87 13.38 23.36
N GLY A 325 -3.89 14.71 23.25
CA GLY A 325 -5.04 15.45 22.76
C GLY A 325 -5.14 15.55 21.24
N TYR A 326 -4.09 15.18 20.49
CA TYR A 326 -3.91 15.50 19.07
C TYR A 326 -5.11 15.14 18.19
N TYR A 327 -5.73 13.98 18.42
CA TYR A 327 -6.92 13.53 17.67
C TYR A 327 -8.09 14.53 17.68
N LYS A 328 -8.18 15.43 18.67
CA LYS A 328 -9.27 16.41 18.79
C LYS A 328 -9.09 17.64 17.90
N TYR A 329 -7.87 17.90 17.44
CA TYR A 329 -7.53 19.16 16.78
C TYR A 329 -6.57 18.97 15.60
N SER A 330 -6.23 17.72 15.26
CA SER A 330 -5.38 17.36 14.13
C SER A 330 -5.95 17.83 12.79
N GLU A 331 -7.27 18.05 12.69
CA GLU A 331 -7.90 18.63 11.51
C GLU A 331 -7.45 20.08 11.23
N TYR A 332 -7.06 20.83 12.26
CA TYR A 332 -6.56 22.22 12.14
C TYR A 332 -5.05 22.31 12.03
N ILE A 333 -4.34 21.20 12.28
CA ILE A 333 -2.88 21.16 12.31
C ILE A 333 -2.36 20.49 11.04
N ARG A 334 -1.44 21.20 10.39
CA ARG A 334 -0.61 20.64 9.32
C ARG A 334 0.60 19.95 9.92
N ASP A 335 1.33 20.68 10.76
CA ASP A 335 2.55 20.18 11.37
C ASP A 335 2.63 20.54 12.85
N ILE A 336 3.24 19.67 13.64
CA ILE A 336 3.57 19.92 15.04
C ILE A 336 4.97 19.39 15.30
N VAL A 337 5.89 20.30 15.65
CA VAL A 337 7.27 19.99 15.99
C VAL A 337 7.44 20.16 17.49
N ILE A 338 7.59 19.05 18.20
CA ILE A 338 7.97 18.99 19.61
C ILE A 338 9.41 18.50 19.65
N SER A 339 10.36 19.44 19.73
CA SER A 339 11.77 19.08 19.77
C SER A 339 12.21 18.79 21.19
N THR A 340 12.83 17.64 21.38
CA THR A 340 13.55 17.32 22.62
C THR A 340 14.97 17.88 22.62
N GLY A 341 15.48 18.45 21.49
CA GLY A 341 16.79 19.09 21.43
C GLY A 341 18.04 18.21 21.50
N ILE A 342 17.89 17.07 22.16
CA ILE A 342 18.94 16.09 22.37
C ILE A 342 19.07 15.26 21.09
N LYS A 343 20.03 15.62 20.23
CA LYS A 343 20.59 14.65 19.27
C LYS A 343 21.06 13.45 20.10
N GLY A 344 20.56 12.27 19.77
CA GLY A 344 20.63 11.08 20.62
C GLY A 344 21.97 10.80 21.28
N VAL A 345 21.90 9.97 22.31
CA VAL A 345 23.08 9.49 23.01
C VAL A 345 23.85 8.50 22.11
N SER A 346 25.15 8.74 21.87
CA SER A 346 26.00 7.78 21.13
C SER A 346 26.10 6.47 21.89
N ARG A 347 25.98 5.35 21.15
CA ARG A 347 26.19 3.98 21.68
C ARG A 347 27.53 3.80 22.42
N GLU A 348 28.57 4.55 22.04
CA GLU A 348 29.94 4.39 22.55
C GLU A 348 30.30 5.35 23.70
N ASN A 349 29.62 6.50 23.84
CA ASN A 349 30.13 7.62 24.66
C ASN A 349 29.49 7.82 26.04
N TYR A 350 28.54 6.99 26.52
CA TYR A 350 27.85 7.30 27.77
C TYR A 350 27.42 6.11 28.65
N PRO A 351 28.20 5.78 29.70
CA PRO A 351 27.67 5.55 31.03
C PRO A 351 27.45 6.92 31.70
N PRO A 352 26.22 7.31 32.11
CA PRO A 352 25.14 6.43 32.56
C PRO A 352 23.83 6.53 31.75
N TYR A 353 23.81 7.06 30.52
CA TYR A 353 22.54 7.37 29.83
C TYR A 353 21.80 6.17 29.19
N GLY A 354 22.43 5.00 29.05
CA GLY A 354 21.77 3.68 29.00
C GLY A 354 20.80 3.33 27.85
N LEU A 355 20.32 4.28 27.02
CA LEU A 355 19.34 3.99 25.95
C LEU A 355 20.00 3.58 24.64
N HIS A 356 19.43 2.57 24.00
CA HIS A 356 19.89 2.01 22.73
C HIS A 356 18.72 1.81 21.79
N VAL A 357 18.94 2.13 20.52
CA VAL A 357 18.01 1.86 19.42
C VAL A 357 18.71 0.91 18.46
N THR A 358 18.04 -0.19 18.10
CA THR A 358 18.58 -1.22 17.19
C THR A 358 17.49 -1.72 16.25
N ALA A 359 17.89 -2.21 15.07
CA ALA A 359 17.01 -3.06 14.28
C ALA A 359 16.65 -4.35 15.03
N ASP A 360 15.49 -4.92 14.72
CA ASP A 360 14.95 -6.12 15.38
C ASP A 360 14.80 -7.32 14.42
N GLY A 361 14.93 -8.53 14.97
CA GLY A 361 14.61 -9.78 14.27
C GLY A 361 15.38 -10.01 12.97
N VAL A 362 14.65 -10.26 11.87
CA VAL A 362 15.27 -10.47 10.54
C VAL A 362 15.96 -9.19 10.06
N PHE A 363 15.40 -8.02 10.38
CA PHE A 363 15.94 -6.75 9.95
C PHE A 363 17.29 -6.45 10.62
N GLU A 364 17.46 -6.82 11.90
CA GLU A 364 18.75 -6.74 12.61
C GLU A 364 19.85 -7.53 11.88
N ARG A 365 19.52 -8.76 11.47
CA ARG A 365 20.47 -9.62 10.75
C ARG A 365 20.88 -9.00 9.43
N ASP A 366 19.92 -8.57 8.62
CA ASP A 366 20.20 -7.98 7.32
C ASP A 366 21.03 -6.70 7.44
N TRP A 367 20.74 -5.89 8.45
CA TRP A 367 21.49 -4.69 8.74
C TRP A 367 22.94 -4.99 9.13
N ASN A 368 23.16 -5.98 9.99
CA ASN A 368 24.51 -6.40 10.42
C ASN A 368 25.33 -6.98 9.25
N ASP A 369 24.69 -7.79 8.40
CA ASP A 369 25.32 -8.34 7.20
C ASP A 369 25.72 -7.20 6.25
N TYR A 370 24.82 -6.24 6.02
CA TYR A 370 25.06 -5.08 5.16
C TYR A 370 26.16 -4.17 5.71
N CYS A 371 26.17 -3.91 7.03
CA CYS A 371 27.26 -3.19 7.70
C CYS A 371 28.61 -3.84 7.45
N SER A 372 28.68 -5.16 7.63
CA SER A 372 29.89 -5.94 7.47
C SER A 372 30.38 -5.92 6.01
N GLU A 373 29.47 -6.03 5.04
CA GLU A 373 29.78 -6.01 3.61
C GLU A 373 30.26 -4.62 3.14
N LYS A 374 29.58 -3.56 3.56
CA LYS A 374 29.86 -2.19 3.10
C LYS A 374 30.91 -1.45 3.93
N GLY A 375 31.35 -2.03 5.05
CA GLY A 375 32.26 -1.36 5.99
C GLY A 375 31.65 -0.11 6.63
N ILE A 376 30.32 -0.06 6.75
CA ILE A 376 29.60 1.04 7.39
C ILE A 376 29.31 0.72 8.85
N LYS A 377 29.21 1.76 9.67
CA LYS A 377 28.88 1.63 11.09
C LYS A 377 27.38 1.79 11.31
N GLU A 378 26.90 1.17 12.38
CA GLU A 378 25.56 1.42 12.88
C GLU A 378 25.38 2.91 13.24
N PRO A 379 24.19 3.52 12.97
CA PRO A 379 23.92 4.88 13.39
C PRO A 379 24.10 4.99 14.91
N PRO A 380 25.02 5.83 15.40
CA PRO A 380 25.29 5.91 16.83
C PRO A 380 24.15 6.58 17.61
N TYR A 381 23.27 7.34 16.95
CA TYR A 381 22.29 8.20 17.60
C TYR A 381 20.84 7.84 17.26
N HIS A 382 19.91 8.25 18.13
CA HIS A 382 18.48 8.27 17.85
C HIS A 382 17.85 9.59 18.29
N GLN A 383 16.77 10.03 17.66
CA GLN A 383 16.08 11.25 18.07
C GLN A 383 14.57 11.07 18.05
N ALA A 384 13.93 11.53 19.12
CA ALA A 384 12.48 11.57 19.21
C ALA A 384 11.95 12.75 18.40
N ILE A 385 10.96 12.49 17.55
CA ILE A 385 10.35 13.51 16.69
C ILE A 385 8.83 13.37 16.69
N THR A 386 8.13 14.47 16.45
CA THR A 386 6.70 14.46 16.09
C THR A 386 6.50 14.78 14.61
N SER A 387 7.57 15.19 13.90
CA SER A 387 7.50 15.65 12.53
C SER A 387 8.78 15.43 11.75
N VAL A 388 8.63 15.15 10.45
CA VAL A 388 9.76 15.08 9.51
C VAL A 388 10.39 16.44 9.20
N SER A 389 9.71 17.55 9.52
CA SER A 389 10.28 18.90 9.40
C SER A 389 11.51 19.06 10.30
N GLU A 390 11.53 18.39 11.45
CA GLU A 390 12.71 18.33 12.31
C GLU A 390 13.85 17.51 11.71
N ILE A 391 13.54 16.47 10.92
CA ILE A 391 14.58 15.75 10.16
C ILE A 391 15.17 16.69 9.11
N LYS A 392 14.33 17.40 8.36
CA LYS A 392 14.77 18.32 7.29
C LYS A 392 15.56 19.52 7.82
N SER A 393 15.28 19.99 9.04
CA SER A 393 16.08 21.04 9.67
C SER A 393 17.46 20.51 10.11
N ASN A 394 17.52 19.27 10.57
CA ASN A 394 18.75 18.62 11.04
C ASN A 394 19.62 18.05 9.91
N LYS A 395 19.02 17.68 8.78
CA LYS A 395 19.64 17.04 7.63
C LYS A 395 19.39 17.86 6.37
N LYS A 396 20.39 18.64 5.96
CA LYS A 396 20.23 19.64 4.92
C LYS A 396 19.84 18.98 3.59
N ASN A 397 18.76 19.48 2.98
CA ASN A 397 18.24 19.01 1.69
C ASN A 397 17.91 17.50 1.65
N CYS A 398 17.69 16.85 2.81
CA CYS A 398 17.33 15.44 2.80
C CYS A 398 15.95 15.21 2.16
N GLU A 399 15.82 14.09 1.46
CA GLU A 399 14.53 13.59 0.98
C GLU A 399 13.98 12.58 1.98
N ILE A 400 12.67 12.65 2.26
CA ILE A 400 11.97 11.69 3.11
C ILE A 400 11.10 10.81 2.23
N PHE A 401 11.22 9.50 2.39
CA PHE A 401 10.43 8.49 1.71
C PHE A 401 9.53 7.79 2.71
N PHE A 402 8.21 7.88 2.52
CA PHE A 402 7.25 7.17 3.36
C PHE A 402 6.88 5.80 2.78
N TYR A 403 6.56 4.85 3.64
CA TYR A 403 5.99 3.57 3.27
C TYR A 403 4.47 3.71 3.13
N GLY A 404 3.89 3.02 2.14
CA GLY A 404 2.46 3.01 1.86
C GLY A 404 1.84 4.41 1.87
N ASN A 405 0.76 4.51 2.65
CA ASN A 405 0.01 5.73 2.89
C ASN A 405 0.34 6.37 4.25
N TYR A 406 1.50 6.10 4.85
CA TYR A 406 1.94 6.82 6.06
C TYR A 406 2.24 8.29 5.74
N THR A 407 2.02 9.15 6.72
CA THR A 407 2.15 10.60 6.62
C THR A 407 2.86 11.14 7.85
N ASN A 408 3.15 12.44 7.85
CA ASN A 408 3.74 13.14 8.98
C ASN A 408 2.87 13.01 10.25
N ARG A 409 1.54 13.02 10.11
CA ARG A 409 0.58 12.88 11.22
C ARG A 409 0.75 11.58 11.99
N ASP A 410 1.16 10.51 11.31
CA ASP A 410 1.37 9.21 11.94
C ASP A 410 2.52 9.26 12.98
N LEU A 411 3.52 10.15 12.81
CA LEU A 411 4.60 10.34 13.80
C LEU A 411 4.11 10.96 15.11
N VAL A 412 2.95 11.61 15.11
CA VAL A 412 2.31 12.18 16.30
C VAL A 412 1.37 11.14 16.93
N MET A 413 0.61 10.42 16.12
CA MET A 413 -0.43 9.50 16.58
C MET A 413 -0.34 8.16 15.86
N GLN A 414 -0.02 7.12 16.63
CA GLN A 414 0.00 5.75 16.12
C GLN A 414 -1.39 5.30 15.69
N ARG A 415 -1.48 4.62 14.54
CA ARG A 415 -2.70 3.95 14.10
C ARG A 415 -2.99 2.73 14.98
N GLU A 416 -4.27 2.49 15.27
CA GLU A 416 -4.69 1.41 16.17
C GLU A 416 -4.27 0.03 15.64
N GLU A 417 -4.35 -0.19 14.32
CA GLU A 417 -4.00 -1.46 13.68
C GLU A 417 -2.50 -1.79 13.72
N ASP A 418 -1.65 -0.79 13.99
CA ASP A 418 -0.20 -0.96 14.08
C ASP A 418 0.28 -1.23 15.51
N TYR A 419 -0.56 -0.97 16.51
CA TYR A 419 -0.23 -1.32 17.88
C TYR A 419 -0.13 -2.84 18.03
N ARG A 420 0.99 -3.33 18.56
CA ARG A 420 1.22 -4.76 18.77
C ARG A 420 1.81 -5.04 20.14
N VAL A 421 1.10 -5.90 20.87
CA VAL A 421 1.58 -6.39 22.16
C VAL A 421 2.72 -7.41 21.92
N PHE A 422 3.85 -7.29 22.63
CA PHE A 422 5.02 -8.15 22.44
C PHE A 422 5.47 -8.26 20.97
N GLY A 423 5.57 -7.12 20.29
CA GLY A 423 5.81 -7.06 18.85
C GLY A 423 7.29 -7.08 18.42
N THR A 424 8.22 -7.15 19.36
CA THR A 424 9.68 -7.19 19.14
C THR A 424 10.31 -8.43 19.80
N THR A 425 11.52 -8.81 19.38
CA THR A 425 12.21 -10.01 19.88
C THR A 425 12.47 -9.98 21.39
N ARG A 426 12.70 -8.80 22.00
CA ARG A 426 12.90 -8.68 23.45
C ARG A 426 11.60 -8.43 24.23
N GLY A 427 10.45 -8.44 23.55
CA GLY A 427 9.13 -8.35 24.16
C GLY A 427 8.59 -6.92 24.32
N GLY A 428 9.22 -5.92 23.72
CA GLY A 428 8.66 -4.57 23.63
C GLY A 428 7.36 -4.50 22.81
N HIS A 429 6.44 -3.66 23.24
CA HIS A 429 5.22 -3.34 22.50
C HIS A 429 5.54 -2.38 21.34
N ILE A 430 4.92 -2.55 20.16
CA ILE A 430 5.02 -1.56 19.09
C ILE A 430 4.13 -0.38 19.45
N LYS A 431 4.74 0.73 19.90
CA LYS A 431 4.03 1.93 20.40
C LYS A 431 4.28 3.19 19.57
N GLY A 432 4.98 3.05 18.46
CA GLY A 432 5.36 4.19 17.64
C GLY A 432 5.94 3.79 16.31
N TYR A 433 6.52 4.78 15.64
CA TYR A 433 7.08 4.64 14.31
C TYR A 433 8.53 5.13 14.23
N ALA A 434 9.23 4.69 13.18
CA ALA A 434 10.59 5.11 12.92
C ALA A 434 10.80 5.56 11.47
N ILE A 435 11.66 6.57 11.28
CA ILE A 435 12.26 6.96 10.01
C ILE A 435 13.75 6.61 10.08
N ILE A 436 14.17 5.67 9.26
CA ILE A 436 15.53 5.12 9.29
C ILE A 436 16.44 5.78 8.23
N PRO A 437 17.78 5.67 8.36
CA PRO A 437 18.70 6.02 7.28
C PRO A 437 18.50 5.17 6.03
N ALA A 438 18.70 5.74 4.84
CA ALA A 438 18.66 5.01 3.57
C ALA A 438 19.54 3.72 3.55
N PRO A 439 20.76 3.68 4.13
CA PRO A 439 21.53 2.43 4.20
C PRO A 439 20.80 1.28 4.90
N MET A 440 20.03 1.58 5.96
CA MET A 440 19.23 0.56 6.65
C MET A 440 18.08 0.07 5.77
N TYR A 441 17.44 0.96 5.00
CA TYR A 441 16.44 0.56 4.01
C TYR A 441 17.04 -0.36 2.93
N GLU A 442 18.21 -0.01 2.37
CA GLU A 442 18.86 -0.83 1.35
C GLU A 442 19.22 -2.24 1.85
N ALA A 443 19.62 -2.37 3.12
CA ALA A 443 19.86 -3.68 3.75
C ALA A 443 18.60 -4.57 3.76
N ALA A 444 17.43 -3.96 3.98
CA ALA A 444 16.15 -4.65 4.02
C ALA A 444 15.50 -4.83 2.63
N ARG A 445 15.95 -4.11 1.60
CA ARG A 445 15.26 -4.01 0.30
C ARG A 445 15.06 -5.34 -0.43
N LYS A 446 15.87 -6.36 -0.13
CA LYS A 446 15.76 -7.69 -0.74
C LYS A 446 14.47 -8.45 -0.40
N HIS A 447 13.75 -8.05 0.65
CA HIS A 447 12.49 -8.70 1.01
C HIS A 447 11.29 -8.02 0.37
N LYS A 448 10.22 -8.80 0.19
CA LYS A 448 9.01 -8.41 -0.56
C LYS A 448 7.94 -7.70 0.28
N SER A 449 8.28 -7.19 1.46
CA SER A 449 7.35 -6.49 2.33
C SER A 449 8.07 -5.55 3.28
N THR A 450 7.45 -4.46 3.70
CA THR A 450 8.00 -3.58 4.74
C THR A 450 7.65 -4.02 6.16
N ARG A 451 6.75 -5.01 6.33
CA ARG A 451 6.10 -5.36 7.61
C ARG A 451 7.01 -5.93 8.71
N TYR A 452 8.21 -6.40 8.37
CA TYR A 452 9.17 -6.94 9.36
C TYR A 452 10.21 -5.91 9.79
N GLN A 453 10.21 -4.71 9.19
CA GLN A 453 11.15 -3.65 9.52
C GLN A 453 10.68 -2.96 10.81
N ASN A 454 11.21 -3.43 11.93
CA ASN A 454 10.99 -2.86 13.25
C ASN A 454 12.31 -2.43 13.88
N ILE A 455 12.23 -1.38 14.68
CA ILE A 455 13.31 -0.84 15.50
C ILE A 455 12.89 -1.03 16.96
N GLU A 456 13.84 -1.31 17.85
CA GLU A 456 13.59 -1.44 19.29
C GLU A 456 14.45 -0.47 20.07
N LEU A 457 13.81 0.33 20.93
CA LEU A 457 14.42 1.13 21.99
C LEU A 457 14.50 0.29 23.26
N PHE A 458 15.68 0.25 23.89
CA PHE A 458 15.86 -0.41 25.16
C PHE A 458 16.88 0.26 26.07
N ALA A 459 16.71 0.10 27.38
CA ALA A 459 17.69 0.54 28.38
C ALA A 459 18.66 -0.60 28.73
N LYS A 460 19.96 -0.34 28.69
CA LYS A 460 21.04 -1.22 29.17
C LYS A 460 21.26 -1.00 30.67
N ASP A 461 20.20 -1.20 31.46
CA ASP A 461 20.31 -1.16 32.91
C ASP A 461 20.84 -2.50 33.43
N GLY A 462 21.81 -2.46 34.34
CA GLY A 462 22.32 -3.64 35.02
C GLY A 462 21.23 -4.28 35.90
N TYR A 463 20.98 -5.57 35.67
CA TYR A 463 20.40 -6.53 36.63
C TYR A 463 19.05 -6.25 37.34
N ASP A 464 18.24 -5.26 36.94
CA ASP A 464 16.83 -5.21 37.41
C ASP A 464 15.88 -5.81 36.37
N HIS A 465 15.56 -7.09 36.56
CA HIS A 465 14.74 -7.88 35.64
C HIS A 465 13.27 -7.44 35.58
N TYR A 466 12.80 -6.58 36.49
CA TYR A 466 11.40 -6.19 36.61
C TYR A 466 11.07 -4.80 36.03
N ARG A 467 12.07 -4.04 35.54
CA ARG A 467 11.91 -2.65 35.05
C ARG A 467 12.62 -2.38 33.72
N LYS A 468 12.57 -3.34 32.80
CA LYS A 468 13.21 -3.19 31.49
C LYS A 468 12.32 -2.34 30.57
N LEU A 469 12.85 -1.20 30.12
CA LEU A 469 12.25 -0.42 29.05
C LEU A 469 12.53 -1.17 27.74
N PHE A 470 11.47 -1.64 27.09
CA PHE A 470 11.50 -2.18 25.73
C PHE A 470 10.33 -1.59 24.98
N VAL A 471 10.62 -0.79 23.97
CA VAL A 471 9.61 -0.16 23.13
C VAL A 471 9.97 -0.39 21.68
N GLY A 472 9.04 -0.94 20.93
CA GLY A 472 9.21 -1.16 19.51
C GLY A 472 8.59 -0.05 18.67
N PHE A 473 9.20 0.18 17.52
CA PHE A 473 8.80 1.17 16.53
C PHE A 473 8.72 0.50 15.17
N LYS A 474 7.58 0.60 14.50
CA LYS A 474 7.44 0.12 13.12
C LYS A 474 8.10 1.13 12.19
N VAL A 475 8.95 0.67 11.28
CA VAL A 475 9.55 1.57 10.28
C VAL A 475 8.46 1.97 9.28
N ILE A 476 8.25 3.28 9.12
CA ILE A 476 7.27 3.85 8.19
C ILE A 476 7.92 4.68 7.08
N GLY A 477 9.24 4.74 7.05
CA GLY A 477 9.96 5.47 6.03
C GLY A 477 11.46 5.52 6.26
N TYR A 478 12.16 6.15 5.33
CA TYR A 478 13.58 6.44 5.44
C TYR A 478 13.91 7.85 4.94
N TYR A 479 15.04 8.38 5.39
CA TYR A 479 15.60 9.61 4.83
C TYR A 479 16.81 9.31 3.96
N LYS A 480 16.94 10.06 2.86
CA LYS A 480 18.06 9.99 1.93
C LYS A 480 18.75 11.35 1.86
N LEU A 481 20.06 11.33 1.98
CA LEU A 481 20.90 12.51 1.84
C LEU A 481 21.28 12.72 0.36
N PRO A 482 21.45 13.97 -0.09
CA PRO A 482 22.03 14.29 -1.38
C PRO A 482 23.40 13.62 -1.58
N GLU A 483 23.77 13.35 -2.84
CA GLU A 483 25.07 12.73 -3.16
C GLU A 483 26.27 13.60 -2.73
N ASP A 484 26.09 14.92 -2.70
CA ASP A 484 27.07 15.93 -2.30
C ASP A 484 26.91 16.38 -0.83
N SER A 485 26.08 15.69 -0.05
CA SER A 485 25.85 16.00 1.36
C SER A 485 27.09 15.83 2.22
N THR A 486 27.32 16.77 3.14
CA THR A 486 28.29 16.64 4.23
C THR A 486 27.72 15.99 5.48
N ASP A 487 26.39 15.82 5.55
CA ASP A 487 25.73 15.15 6.67
C ASP A 487 25.95 13.64 6.60
N GLU A 488 25.94 12.99 7.77
CA GLU A 488 26.09 11.54 7.90
C GLU A 488 24.74 10.85 8.17
N TYR A 489 24.68 9.55 7.84
CA TYR A 489 23.58 8.64 8.20
C TYR A 489 23.73 8.15 9.65
N ASP A 490 23.80 9.08 10.61
CA ASP A 490 24.19 8.82 12.00
C ASP A 490 23.00 8.77 12.99
N VAL A 491 21.77 9.06 12.55
CA VAL A 491 20.58 9.11 13.41
C VAL A 491 19.48 8.17 12.90
N VAL A 492 18.86 7.41 13.81
CA VAL A 492 17.53 6.81 13.62
C VAL A 492 16.48 7.70 14.28
N TYR A 493 15.49 8.18 13.53
CA TYR A 493 14.42 8.99 14.10
C TYR A 493 13.27 8.09 14.53
N ILE A 494 12.77 8.29 15.75
CA ILE A 494 11.64 7.55 16.33
C ILE A 494 10.56 8.54 16.75
N SER A 495 9.29 8.14 16.71
CA SER A 495 8.19 8.98 17.17
C SER A 495 8.35 9.34 18.65
N TYR A 496 7.92 10.54 19.02
CA TYR A 496 7.87 10.97 20.42
C TYR A 496 7.01 10.01 21.26
N VAL A 497 5.85 9.61 20.73
CA VAL A 497 5.05 8.52 21.31
C VAL A 497 5.84 7.22 21.27
N GLY A 498 5.91 6.56 22.42
CA GLY A 498 6.71 5.37 22.64
C GLY A 498 8.10 5.71 23.17
N ASN A 499 8.77 6.75 22.65
CA ASN A 499 10.01 7.22 23.25
C ASN A 499 9.77 7.81 24.65
N ASN A 500 8.65 8.52 24.83
CA ASN A 500 8.26 9.14 26.10
C ASN A 500 8.01 8.14 27.25
N ASP A 501 7.83 6.83 26.97
CA ASP A 501 7.81 5.78 28.00
C ASP A 501 9.08 5.79 28.87
N LYS A 502 10.20 6.32 28.35
CA LYS A 502 11.43 6.46 29.14
C LYS A 502 11.24 7.35 30.37
N TYR A 503 10.32 8.32 30.34
CA TYR A 503 10.09 9.25 31.45
C TYR A 503 9.49 8.58 32.70
N GLU A 504 9.05 7.33 32.62
CA GLU A 504 8.73 6.52 33.80
C GLU A 504 9.97 6.25 34.67
N LYS A 505 11.18 6.27 34.08
CA LYS A 505 12.44 6.08 34.78
C LYS A 505 12.99 7.40 35.31
N GLU A 506 13.39 7.40 36.58
CA GLU A 506 13.97 8.56 37.27
C GLU A 506 15.12 9.24 36.51
N ALA A 507 15.95 8.47 35.80
CA ALA A 507 17.08 8.99 35.05
C ALA A 507 16.68 9.96 33.93
N TYR A 508 15.46 9.87 33.40
CA TYR A 508 15.00 10.66 32.26
C TYR A 508 13.92 11.69 32.62
N LYS A 509 13.36 11.65 33.83
CA LYS A 509 12.23 12.52 34.25
C LYS A 509 12.47 14.01 34.11
N ASN A 510 13.74 14.44 34.25
CA ASN A 510 14.13 15.84 34.21
C ASN A 510 14.64 16.30 32.83
N GLU A 511 14.57 15.44 31.80
CA GLU A 511 14.75 15.92 30.44
C GLU A 511 13.61 16.88 30.07
N TYR A 512 13.92 17.80 29.17
CA TYR A 512 13.02 18.88 28.80
C TYR A 512 12.78 18.95 27.29
N ILE A 513 11.68 19.60 26.95
CA ILE A 513 11.31 20.01 25.59
C ILE A 513 11.98 21.36 25.31
N GLU A 514 12.70 21.44 24.19
CA GLU A 514 13.42 22.64 23.78
C GLU A 514 12.57 23.61 22.98
N SER A 515 11.62 23.10 22.18
CA SER A 515 10.72 23.94 21.41
C SER A 515 9.42 23.22 21.06
N ILE A 516 8.34 23.99 20.99
CA ILE A 516 7.07 23.56 20.41
C ILE A 516 6.67 24.57 19.33
N VAL A 517 6.51 24.09 18.11
CA VAL A 517 6.01 24.85 16.96
C VAL A 517 4.83 24.10 16.36
N ILE A 518 3.74 24.81 16.10
CA ILE A 518 2.54 24.26 15.44
C ILE A 518 2.26 25.08 14.19
N GLU A 519 2.10 24.40 13.06
CA GLU A 519 1.71 24.99 11.78
C GLU A 519 0.25 24.64 11.46
N THR A 520 -0.52 25.63 11.02
CA THR A 520 -1.90 25.46 10.56
C THR A 520 -2.08 26.04 9.17
N ASP A 521 -3.16 25.65 8.51
CA ASP A 521 -3.70 26.39 7.37
C ASP A 521 -3.98 27.86 7.74
N CYS A 522 -3.82 28.77 6.78
CA CYS A 522 -4.09 30.19 7.02
C CYS A 522 -5.57 30.47 7.36
N ASP A 523 -6.49 29.66 6.82
CA ASP A 523 -7.93 29.73 7.03
C ASP A 523 -8.46 28.75 8.09
N ALA A 524 -7.58 28.07 8.83
CA ALA A 524 -7.97 27.19 9.93
C ALA A 524 -8.81 27.92 10.99
N ASP A 525 -9.73 27.20 11.63
CA ASP A 525 -10.46 27.70 12.81
C ASP A 525 -9.52 27.83 14.01
N MET A 526 -8.89 29.01 14.10
CA MET A 526 -7.97 29.34 15.18
C MET A 526 -8.66 29.45 16.53
N ASP A 527 -9.97 29.69 16.60
CA ASP A 527 -10.67 29.82 17.89
C ASP A 527 -10.73 28.47 18.62
N SER A 528 -11.02 27.40 17.89
CA SER A 528 -11.05 26.04 18.45
C SER A 528 -9.66 25.58 18.89
N LEU A 529 -8.63 25.80 18.05
CA LEU A 529 -7.26 25.43 18.38
C LEU A 529 -6.71 26.25 19.56
N THR A 530 -6.87 27.58 19.55
CA THR A 530 -6.36 28.42 20.64
C THR A 530 -7.10 28.20 21.95
N ARG A 531 -8.41 27.90 21.93
CA ARG A 531 -9.15 27.46 23.12
C ARG A 531 -8.54 26.21 23.75
N TYR A 532 -8.05 25.28 22.93
CA TYR A 532 -7.34 24.11 23.42
C TYR A 532 -5.96 24.47 23.98
N LEU A 533 -5.16 25.27 23.26
CA LEU A 533 -3.82 25.67 23.73
C LEU A 533 -3.87 26.46 25.05
N ARG A 534 -4.91 27.28 25.25
CA ARG A 534 -5.19 28.03 26.49
C ARG A 534 -5.38 27.16 27.73
N LYS A 535 -5.52 25.85 27.58
CA LYS A 535 -5.54 24.90 28.70
C LYS A 535 -4.16 24.69 29.33
N PHE A 536 -3.10 24.97 28.57
CA PHE A 536 -1.72 24.67 28.93
C PHE A 536 -0.81 25.90 28.87
N PHE A 537 -1.08 26.81 27.93
CA PHE A 537 -0.23 27.95 27.59
C PHE A 537 -1.07 29.24 27.57
N ALA A 538 -0.56 30.32 28.14
CA ALA A 538 -1.24 31.61 28.08
C ALA A 538 -1.09 32.25 26.69
N PRO A 539 -2.06 33.03 26.19
CA PRO A 539 -1.81 33.91 25.04
C PRO A 539 -0.78 34.98 25.44
N GLU A 540 0.23 35.25 24.60
CA GLU A 540 1.32 36.18 24.96
C GLU A 540 0.82 37.59 25.31
N ASP A 541 -0.19 38.09 24.59
CA ASP A 541 -0.76 39.43 24.76
C ASP A 541 -1.46 39.66 26.11
N VAL A 542 -1.87 38.58 26.78
CA VAL A 542 -2.52 38.60 28.09
C VAL A 542 -1.82 37.69 29.12
N ALA A 543 -0.55 37.32 28.88
CA ALA A 543 0.16 36.35 29.70
C ALA A 543 0.25 36.74 31.19
N GLU A 544 0.34 38.04 31.49
CA GLU A 544 0.37 38.53 32.87
C GLU A 544 -0.93 38.25 33.65
N GLU A 545 -2.09 38.10 32.98
CA GLU A 545 -3.36 37.73 33.63
C GLU A 545 -3.35 36.29 34.16
N TYR A 546 -2.50 35.44 33.60
CA TYR A 546 -2.39 34.02 33.95
C TYR A 546 -1.34 33.75 35.04
N LYS A 547 -0.53 34.75 35.40
CA LYS A 547 0.59 34.60 36.33
C LYS A 547 0.11 34.19 37.73
N GLY A 548 0.71 33.13 38.28
CA GLY A 548 0.32 32.55 39.57
C GLY A 548 -0.99 31.75 39.55
N SER A 549 -1.63 31.60 38.38
CA SER A 549 -2.75 30.67 38.19
C SER A 549 -2.25 29.31 37.70
N LYS A 550 -3.10 28.28 37.85
CA LYS A 550 -2.79 26.91 37.42
C LYS A 550 -3.47 26.55 36.10
N ASN A 551 -2.75 25.82 35.26
CA ASN A 551 -3.25 25.25 34.00
C ASN A 551 -3.97 23.90 34.22
N GLU A 552 -4.48 23.27 33.16
CA GLU A 552 -5.20 21.99 33.25
C GLU A 552 -4.32 20.80 33.70
N LEU A 553 -3.00 20.96 33.71
CA LEU A 553 -2.06 19.99 34.28
C LEU A 553 -1.85 20.18 35.79
N GLY A 554 -2.45 21.20 36.39
CA GLY A 554 -2.26 21.58 37.79
C GLY A 554 -0.92 22.27 38.09
N LEU A 555 -0.20 22.65 37.03
CA LEU A 555 1.06 23.40 37.07
C LEU A 555 0.79 24.89 36.91
N GLU A 556 1.71 25.74 37.37
CA GLU A 556 1.58 27.18 37.14
C GLU A 556 1.72 27.50 35.64
N TYR A 557 1.05 28.54 35.16
CA TYR A 557 1.29 29.06 33.82
C TYR A 557 2.69 29.67 33.75
N GLU A 558 3.62 28.93 33.17
CA GLU A 558 5.00 29.34 32.92
C GLU A 558 5.27 29.66 31.44
N TYR A 559 4.40 29.21 30.55
CA TYR A 559 4.58 29.27 29.10
C TYR A 559 3.42 30.00 28.43
N CYS A 560 3.75 30.71 27.35
CA CYS A 560 2.79 31.39 26.49
C CYS A 560 2.95 30.96 25.02
N TYR A 561 1.96 31.28 24.20
CA TYR A 561 2.03 31.08 22.76
C TYR A 561 1.84 32.38 21.98
N THR A 562 2.53 32.48 20.85
CA THR A 562 2.41 33.57 19.87
C THR A 562 1.82 33.03 18.57
N ILE A 563 1.19 33.87 17.76
CA ILE A 563 0.65 33.48 16.44
C ILE A 563 1.17 34.44 15.38
N GLN A 564 1.96 33.92 14.44
CA GLN A 564 2.31 34.61 13.21
C GLN A 564 1.35 34.18 12.12
N LYS A 565 0.61 35.12 11.54
CA LYS A 565 -0.43 34.82 10.55
C LYS A 565 0.05 35.03 9.12
N ASN A 566 -0.45 34.21 8.20
CA ASN A 566 -0.22 34.33 6.75
C ASN A 566 1.26 34.36 6.36
N VAL A 567 2.06 33.49 6.98
CA VAL A 567 3.47 33.28 6.65
C VAL A 567 3.56 32.44 5.37
N ASP A 568 4.51 32.78 4.50
CA ASP A 568 4.78 32.07 3.24
C ASP A 568 5.59 30.79 3.46
#